data_AF-A0A7L4ZK20-F1
#
_entry.id   AF-A0A7L4ZK20-F1
#
_cell.length_a   1.000
_cell.length_b   1.000
_cell.length_c   1.000
_cell.angle_alpha   90.00
_cell.angle_beta   90.00
_cell.angle_gamma   90.00
#
_symmetry.space_group_name_H-M   'P 1'
#
loop_
_entity.id
_entity.type
_entity.pdbx_description
1 polymer ?
#
loop_
_entity_poly.entity_id
_entity_poly.type
_entity_poly.pdbx_seq_one_letter_code
_entity_poly.pdbx_strand_id
1 'polypeptide(L)'
;MALENLISIEFTTEELTALDTHLDGIQQVLAGKMVNITPEQRQQYGSIGNQNKLIVDKAKNYMEQHPNWVPNFIDKTEFDKDYNARQQMEERTQRLQNLTQQLLDTKTLLDHDNYTNTLSFYRMIRYLAGENEPGSKTVYEDMKVLFARSGRPTSTDQQTDA
;
A
#
# COMPACT_ATOMS: atom_id res chain seq x y z
N MET A 1 15.13 10.09 30.98
CA MET A 1 14.07 10.65 30.12
C MET A 1 13.37 9.47 29.47
N ALA A 2 12.04 9.45 29.48
CA ALA A 2 11.28 8.45 28.73
C ALA A 2 11.55 8.62 27.24
N LEU A 3 11.46 7.54 26.46
CA LEU A 3 11.47 7.66 25.00
C LEU A 3 10.27 8.52 24.59
N GLU A 4 10.48 9.41 23.61
CA GLU A 4 9.39 10.19 23.02
C GLU A 4 8.45 9.24 22.30
N ASN A 5 7.15 9.37 22.57
CA ASN A 5 6.10 8.58 21.95
C ASN A 5 5.45 9.43 20.86
N LEU A 6 5.69 9.08 19.59
CA LEU A 6 5.28 9.89 18.45
C LEU A 6 3.77 9.90 18.24
N ILE A 7 3.09 8.80 18.60
CA ILE A 7 1.63 8.70 18.48
C ILE A 7 1.03 7.80 19.58
N SER A 8 -0.17 8.15 20.05
CA SER A 8 -0.92 7.35 21.03
C SER A 8 -2.35 7.21 20.54
N ILE A 9 -2.66 6.04 19.95
CA ILE A 9 -3.99 5.69 19.49
C ILE A 9 -4.32 4.26 19.89
N GLU A 10 -5.62 3.99 20.00
CA GLU A 10 -6.17 2.65 20.17
C GLU A 10 -7.44 2.53 19.34
N PHE A 11 -7.81 1.30 18.97
CA PHE A 11 -9.07 1.00 18.30
C PHE A 11 -9.91 0.12 19.20
N THR A 12 -11.16 0.53 19.41
CA THR A 12 -12.18 -0.30 20.05
C THR A 12 -12.65 -1.41 19.11
N THR A 13 -13.21 -2.47 19.68
CA THR A 13 -13.79 -3.58 18.90
C THR A 13 -14.93 -3.08 18.01
N GLU A 14 -15.72 -2.12 18.50
CA GLU A 14 -16.82 -1.50 17.78
C GLU A 14 -16.32 -0.73 16.54
N GLU A 15 -15.24 0.05 16.68
CA GLU A 15 -14.64 0.78 15.55
C GLU A 15 -14.08 -0.17 14.48
N LEU A 16 -13.39 -1.25 14.88
CA LEU A 16 -12.87 -2.25 13.95
C LEU A 16 -14.00 -2.96 13.21
N THR A 17 -15.07 -3.35 13.93
CA THR A 17 -16.25 -3.98 13.31
C THR A 17 -16.93 -3.05 12.31
N ALA A 18 -17.03 -1.75 12.63
CA ALA A 18 -17.59 -0.75 11.73
C ALA A 18 -16.73 -0.57 10.47
N LEU A 19 -15.40 -0.53 10.61
CA LEU A 19 -14.47 -0.47 9.48
C LEU A 19 -14.64 -1.67 8.55
N ASP A 20 -14.65 -2.88 9.10
CA ASP A 20 -14.80 -4.12 8.33
C ASP A 20 -16.15 -4.14 7.60
N THR A 21 -17.24 -3.76 8.28
CA THR A 21 -18.58 -3.66 7.67
C THR A 21 -18.61 -2.67 6.50
N HIS A 22 -17.92 -1.54 6.62
CA HIS A 22 -17.84 -0.55 5.54
C HIS A 22 -16.99 -1.04 4.36
N LEU A 23 -15.89 -1.76 4.63
CA LEU A 23 -15.07 -2.36 3.58
C LEU A 23 -15.85 -3.44 2.83
N ASP A 24 -16.59 -4.29 3.53
CA ASP A 24 -17.46 -5.30 2.92
C ASP A 24 -18.56 -4.66 2.08
N GLY A 25 -19.17 -3.57 2.56
CA GLY A 25 -20.14 -2.79 1.81
C GLY A 25 -19.54 -2.22 0.50
N ILE A 26 -18.31 -1.71 0.54
CA ILE A 26 -17.59 -1.26 -0.65
C ILE A 26 -17.38 -2.42 -1.62
N GLN A 27 -16.91 -3.57 -1.15
CA GLN A 27 -16.70 -4.76 -1.99
C GLN A 27 -18.00 -5.24 -2.64
N GLN A 28 -19.10 -5.25 -1.89
CA GLN A 28 -20.41 -5.68 -2.38
C GLN A 28 -20.93 -4.77 -3.51
N VAL A 29 -20.78 -3.44 -3.38
CA VAL A 29 -21.19 -2.48 -4.43
C VAL A 29 -20.38 -2.68 -5.72
N LEU A 30 -19.13 -3.10 -5.60
CA LEU A 30 -18.19 -3.28 -6.70
C LEU A 30 -18.25 -4.68 -7.32
N ALA A 31 -18.96 -5.61 -6.69
CA ALA A 31 -19.12 -6.98 -7.17
C ALA A 31 -19.69 -7.01 -8.60
N GLY A 32 -19.05 -7.78 -9.48
CA GLY A 32 -19.43 -7.90 -10.89
C GLY A 32 -19.08 -6.71 -11.78
N LYS A 33 -18.46 -5.65 -11.23
CA LYS A 33 -17.99 -4.47 -12.00
C LYS A 33 -16.47 -4.35 -12.06
N MET A 34 -15.76 -5.05 -11.19
CA MET A 34 -14.31 -5.05 -11.11
C MET A 34 -13.70 -6.31 -11.69
N VAL A 35 -12.52 -6.16 -12.29
CA VAL A 35 -11.73 -7.26 -12.85
C VAL A 35 -10.33 -7.23 -12.25
N ASN A 36 -9.83 -8.42 -11.91
CA ASN A 36 -8.44 -8.60 -11.53
C ASN A 36 -7.63 -8.90 -12.80
N ILE A 37 -6.62 -8.09 -13.05
CA ILE A 37 -5.68 -8.30 -14.16
C ILE A 37 -4.38 -8.91 -13.62
N THR A 38 -3.82 -9.89 -14.35
CA THR A 38 -2.50 -10.45 -14.03
C THR A 38 -1.39 -9.43 -14.30
N PRO A 39 -0.17 -9.63 -13.76
CA PRO A 39 0.98 -8.81 -14.12
C PRO A 39 1.23 -8.72 -15.63
N GLU A 40 1.05 -9.83 -16.35
CA GLU A 40 1.21 -9.91 -17.82
C GLU A 40 0.14 -9.10 -18.53
N GLN A 41 -1.12 -9.22 -18.12
CA GLN A 41 -2.23 -8.41 -18.65
C GLN A 41 -2.01 -6.92 -18.36
N ARG A 42 -1.48 -6.58 -17.18
CA ARG A 42 -1.15 -5.19 -16.84
C ARG A 42 -0.05 -4.64 -17.74
N GLN A 43 0.96 -5.45 -18.07
CA GLN A 43 2.00 -5.07 -19.01
C GLN A 43 1.44 -4.94 -20.45
N GLN A 44 0.56 -5.85 -20.86
CA GLN A 44 -0.04 -5.89 -22.19
C GLN A 44 -0.98 -4.70 -22.44
N TYR A 45 -1.90 -4.42 -21.52
CA TYR A 45 -2.89 -3.34 -21.67
C TYR A 45 -2.31 -1.98 -21.27
N GLY A 46 -1.26 -1.98 -20.45
CA GLY A 46 -0.62 -0.78 -19.94
C GLY A 46 -1.55 0.05 -19.06
N SER A 47 -1.03 1.18 -18.61
CA SER A 47 -1.83 2.23 -17.99
C SER A 47 -1.65 3.52 -18.78
N ILE A 48 -2.71 4.33 -18.86
CA ILE A 48 -2.59 5.66 -19.44
C ILE A 48 -2.28 6.67 -18.32
N GLY A 49 -1.12 7.33 -18.44
CA GLY A 49 -0.77 8.45 -17.58
C GLY A 49 -1.62 9.70 -17.86
N ASN A 50 -1.46 10.73 -17.04
CA ASN A 50 -2.30 11.95 -17.10
C ASN A 50 -2.33 12.61 -18.48
N GLN A 51 -1.20 12.65 -19.20
CA GLN A 51 -1.15 13.21 -20.55
C GLN A 51 -2.04 12.44 -21.54
N ASN A 52 -2.07 11.11 -21.46
CA ASN A 52 -2.90 10.29 -22.33
C ASN A 52 -4.38 10.41 -21.94
N LYS A 53 -4.70 10.62 -20.65
CA LYS A 53 -6.07 10.96 -20.21
C LYS A 53 -6.55 12.26 -20.87
N LEU A 54 -5.71 13.29 -20.94
CA LEU A 54 -6.04 14.56 -21.63
C LEU A 54 -6.28 14.38 -23.14
N ILE A 55 -5.56 13.45 -23.79
CA ILE A 55 -5.79 13.10 -25.20
C ILE A 55 -7.19 12.49 -25.37
N VAL A 56 -7.57 11.56 -24.49
CA VAL A 56 -8.90 10.94 -24.49
C VAL A 56 -10.00 12.00 -24.29
N ASP A 57 -9.81 12.93 -23.36
CA ASP A 57 -10.78 14.00 -23.08
C ASP A 57 -10.95 14.91 -24.32
N LYS A 58 -9.85 15.29 -24.98
CA LYS A 58 -9.89 16.06 -26.24
C LYS A 58 -10.57 15.29 -27.36
N ALA A 59 -10.24 14.01 -27.53
CA ALA A 59 -10.83 13.17 -28.57
C ALA A 59 -12.35 13.05 -28.39
N LYS A 60 -12.82 12.80 -27.15
CA LYS A 60 -14.25 12.76 -26.81
C LYS A 60 -14.96 14.06 -27.23
N ASN A 61 -14.36 15.20 -26.88
CA ASN A 61 -14.92 16.52 -27.22
C ASN A 61 -15.07 16.72 -28.74
N TYR A 62 -14.07 16.34 -29.54
CA TYR A 62 -14.16 16.42 -31.00
C TYR A 62 -15.17 15.43 -31.59
N MET A 63 -15.27 14.21 -31.03
CA MET A 63 -16.29 13.24 -31.47
C MET A 63 -17.72 13.74 -31.20
N GLU A 64 -17.93 14.53 -30.15
CA GLU A 64 -19.21 15.17 -29.84
C GLU A 64 -19.53 16.34 -30.78
N GLN A 65 -18.52 17.17 -31.09
CA GLN A 65 -18.69 18.33 -31.99
C GLN A 65 -18.85 17.92 -33.45
N HIS A 66 -18.21 16.82 -33.86
CA HIS A 66 -18.19 16.35 -35.24
C HIS A 66 -18.58 14.86 -35.34
N PRO A 67 -19.87 14.50 -35.13
CA PRO A 67 -20.30 13.10 -35.15
C PRO A 67 -20.04 12.38 -36.48
N ASN A 68 -20.02 13.12 -37.59
CA ASN A 68 -19.71 12.61 -38.93
C ASN A 68 -18.23 12.23 -39.14
N TRP A 69 -17.33 12.66 -38.25
CA TRP A 69 -15.92 12.26 -38.27
C TRP A 69 -15.65 10.99 -37.46
N VAL A 70 -16.63 10.53 -36.67
CA VAL A 70 -16.50 9.29 -35.91
C VAL A 70 -16.50 8.11 -36.89
N PRO A 71 -15.43 7.30 -36.96
CA PRO A 71 -15.40 6.14 -37.83
C PRO A 71 -16.52 5.15 -37.49
N ASN A 72 -17.16 4.58 -38.52
CA ASN A 72 -18.31 3.68 -38.35
C ASN A 72 -18.02 2.39 -37.56
N PHE A 73 -16.74 2.02 -37.41
CA PHE A 73 -16.33 0.87 -36.61
C PHE A 73 -16.13 1.18 -35.12
N ILE A 74 -16.21 2.46 -34.72
CA ILE A 74 -16.18 2.85 -33.31
C ILE A 74 -17.62 2.83 -32.79
N ASP A 75 -17.86 1.99 -31.78
CA ASP A 75 -19.07 2.10 -30.98
C ASP A 75 -18.95 3.30 -30.05
N LYS A 76 -19.49 4.44 -30.50
CA LYS A 76 -19.48 5.68 -29.72
C LYS A 76 -20.26 5.56 -28.41
N THR A 77 -21.31 4.74 -28.38
CA THR A 77 -22.13 4.55 -27.19
C THR A 77 -21.34 3.83 -26.11
N GLU A 78 -20.61 2.77 -26.49
CA GLU A 78 -19.75 2.06 -25.55
C GLU A 78 -18.57 2.91 -25.09
N PHE A 79 -17.92 3.65 -26.00
CA PHE A 79 -16.87 4.59 -25.64
C PHE A 79 -17.31 5.61 -24.57
N ASP A 80 -18.52 6.16 -24.69
CA ASP A 80 -19.04 7.12 -23.71
C ASP A 80 -19.33 6.47 -22.35
N LYS A 81 -19.81 5.22 -22.32
CA LYS A 81 -20.00 4.48 -21.07
C LYS A 81 -18.65 4.25 -20.38
N ASP A 82 -17.65 3.79 -21.12
CA ASP A 82 -16.30 3.55 -20.59
C ASP A 82 -15.67 4.84 -20.07
N TYR A 83 -15.79 5.93 -20.83
CA TYR A 83 -15.29 7.24 -20.41
C TYR A 83 -15.93 7.68 -19.08
N ASN A 84 -17.25 7.59 -18.98
CA ASN A 84 -17.97 8.00 -17.78
C ASN A 84 -17.65 7.11 -16.58
N ALA A 85 -17.60 5.79 -16.78
CA ALA A 85 -17.22 4.83 -15.75
C ALA A 85 -15.81 5.09 -15.23
N ARG A 86 -14.84 5.35 -16.13
CA ARG A 86 -13.47 5.71 -15.75
C ARG A 86 -13.42 6.95 -14.86
N GLN A 87 -14.13 8.03 -15.23
CA GLN A 87 -14.16 9.26 -14.44
C GLN A 87 -14.75 9.03 -13.05
N GLN A 88 -15.84 8.26 -12.96
CA GLN A 88 -16.43 7.88 -11.68
C GLN A 88 -15.46 7.07 -10.82
N MET A 89 -14.76 6.09 -11.41
CA MET A 89 -13.79 5.24 -10.70
C MET A 89 -12.57 6.01 -10.19
N GLU A 90 -12.06 6.97 -10.96
CA GLU A 90 -10.87 7.76 -10.60
C GLU A 90 -11.06 8.48 -9.26
N GLU A 91 -12.21 9.13 -9.06
CA GLU A 91 -12.52 9.86 -7.81
C GLU A 91 -12.48 8.93 -6.59
N ARG A 92 -13.06 7.73 -6.68
CA ARG A 92 -13.09 6.77 -5.57
C ARG A 92 -11.72 6.17 -5.34
N THR A 93 -10.98 5.91 -6.41
CA THR A 93 -9.60 5.40 -6.35
C THR A 93 -8.71 6.38 -5.59
N GLN A 94 -8.78 7.67 -5.90
CA GLN A 94 -8.00 8.69 -5.20
C GLN A 94 -8.34 8.76 -3.70
N ARG A 95 -9.63 8.67 -3.35
CA ARG A 95 -10.07 8.67 -1.94
C ARG A 95 -9.52 7.46 -1.18
N LEU A 96 -9.61 6.26 -1.78
CA LEU A 96 -9.08 5.03 -1.17
C LEU A 96 -7.55 5.05 -1.05
N GLN A 97 -6.85 5.60 -2.05
CA GLN A 97 -5.39 5.79 -1.99
C GLN A 97 -4.99 6.73 -0.85
N ASN A 98 -5.67 7.86 -0.69
CA ASN A 98 -5.40 8.79 0.40
C ASN A 98 -5.62 8.14 1.77
N LEU A 99 -6.72 7.40 1.96
CA LEU A 99 -6.99 6.66 3.19
C LEU A 99 -5.91 5.60 3.46
N THR A 100 -5.52 4.86 2.43
CA THR A 100 -4.45 3.86 2.52
C THR A 100 -3.14 4.52 2.95
N GLN A 101 -2.79 5.67 2.37
CA GLN A 101 -1.57 6.39 2.73
C GLN A 101 -1.60 6.83 4.19
N GLN A 102 -2.72 7.38 4.68
CA GLN A 102 -2.85 7.78 6.07
C GLN A 102 -2.70 6.60 7.05
N LEU A 103 -3.26 5.44 6.71
CA LEU A 103 -3.09 4.22 7.51
C LEU A 103 -1.62 3.76 7.53
N LEU A 104 -0.93 3.81 6.39
CA LEU A 104 0.49 3.45 6.29
C LEU A 104 1.39 4.39 7.06
N ASP A 105 1.13 5.71 6.98
CA ASP A 105 1.90 6.71 7.72
C ASP A 105 1.71 6.53 9.24
N THR A 106 0.47 6.33 9.67
CA THR A 106 0.13 6.04 11.08
C THR A 106 0.83 4.77 11.57
N LYS A 107 0.76 3.69 10.79
CA LYS A 107 1.46 2.43 11.09
C LYS A 107 2.96 2.64 11.20
N THR A 108 3.56 3.45 10.33
CA THR A 108 5.00 3.73 10.37
C THR A 108 5.41 4.39 11.69
N LEU A 109 4.60 5.31 12.21
CA LEU A 109 4.86 5.92 13.52
C LEU A 109 4.74 4.90 14.66
N LEU A 110 3.70 4.07 14.65
CA LEU A 110 3.51 3.00 15.65
C LEU A 110 4.67 1.98 15.62
N ASP A 111 5.11 1.57 14.42
CA ASP A 111 6.25 0.67 14.25
C ASP A 111 7.54 1.31 14.80
N HIS A 112 7.74 2.61 14.56
CA HIS A 112 8.88 3.35 15.08
C HIS A 112 8.90 3.39 16.61
N ASP A 113 7.77 3.72 17.23
CA ASP A 113 7.63 3.77 18.69
C ASP A 113 7.89 2.37 19.30
N ASN A 114 7.27 1.33 18.74
CA ASN A 114 7.44 -0.05 19.19
C ASN A 114 8.90 -0.54 19.05
N TYR A 115 9.53 -0.25 17.91
CA TYR A 115 10.90 -0.69 17.68
C TYR A 115 11.89 0.05 18.57
N THR A 116 11.72 1.35 18.77
CA THR A 116 12.58 2.16 19.65
C THR A 116 12.48 1.69 21.10
N ASN A 117 11.27 1.40 21.59
CA ASN A 117 11.05 0.80 22.90
C ASN A 117 11.71 -0.59 23.02
N THR A 118 11.58 -1.43 21.98
CA THR A 118 12.21 -2.75 21.92
C THR A 118 13.74 -2.66 21.99
N LEU A 119 14.36 -1.69 21.32
CA LEU A 119 15.82 -1.48 21.39
C LEU A 119 16.29 -1.12 22.81
N SER A 120 15.53 -0.28 23.52
CA SER A 120 15.82 0.06 24.91
C SER A 120 15.67 -1.15 25.84
N PHE A 121 14.62 -1.94 25.65
CA PHE A 121 14.44 -3.20 26.39
C PHE A 121 15.59 -4.19 26.12
N TYR A 122 15.99 -4.37 24.85
CA TYR A 122 17.11 -5.24 24.49
C TYR A 122 18.43 -4.80 25.15
N ARG A 123 18.71 -3.49 25.20
CA ARG A 123 19.88 -2.95 25.91
C ARG A 123 19.85 -3.24 27.40
N MET A 124 18.67 -3.11 28.03
CA MET A 124 18.49 -3.44 29.45
C MET A 124 18.71 -4.94 29.70
N ILE A 125 18.11 -5.81 28.87
CA ILE A 125 18.29 -7.27 29.00
C ILE A 125 19.76 -7.68 28.84
N ARG A 126 20.48 -7.07 27.89
CA ARG A 126 21.93 -7.28 27.75
C ARG A 126 22.70 -6.89 29.01
N TYR A 127 22.35 -5.76 29.63
CA TYR A 127 22.97 -5.33 30.88
C TYR A 127 22.69 -6.32 32.01
N LEU A 128 21.43 -6.71 32.21
CA LEU A 128 21.01 -7.68 33.24
C LEU A 128 21.67 -9.05 33.07
N ALA A 129 21.86 -9.50 31.82
CA ALA A 129 22.60 -10.72 31.51
C ALA A 129 24.07 -10.65 31.97
N GLY A 130 24.70 -9.47 31.89
CA GLY A 130 26.03 -9.22 32.43
C GLY A 130 26.07 -9.24 33.96
N GLU A 131 25.04 -8.71 34.61
CA GLU A 131 24.86 -8.72 36.07
C GLU A 131 24.42 -10.08 36.63
N ASN A 132 24.24 -11.09 35.78
CA ASN A 132 23.76 -12.43 36.14
C ASN A 132 22.37 -12.44 36.79
N GLU A 133 21.48 -11.54 36.37
CA GLU A 133 20.08 -11.59 36.76
C GLU A 133 19.45 -12.94 36.31
N PRO A 134 18.68 -13.63 37.17
CA PRO A 134 18.12 -14.94 36.85
C PRO A 134 17.21 -14.93 35.61
N GLY A 135 17.65 -15.60 34.54
CA GLY A 135 16.86 -15.78 33.32
C GLY A 135 17.15 -14.75 32.22
N SER A 136 17.71 -13.58 32.55
CA SER A 136 18.11 -12.55 31.56
C SER A 136 19.05 -13.07 30.46
N LYS A 137 20.01 -13.95 30.76
CA LYS A 137 20.92 -14.54 29.75
C LYS A 137 20.17 -15.31 28.66
N THR A 138 19.16 -16.09 29.05
CA THR A 138 18.34 -16.86 28.09
C THR A 138 17.58 -15.93 27.16
N VAL A 139 16.93 -14.90 27.72
CA VAL A 139 16.20 -13.89 26.93
C VAL A 139 17.15 -13.11 26.02
N TYR A 140 18.32 -12.72 26.52
CA TYR A 140 19.33 -12.00 25.73
C TYR A 140 19.80 -12.81 24.52
N GLU A 141 20.19 -14.07 24.72
CA GLU A 141 20.70 -14.91 23.64
C GLU A 141 19.61 -15.23 22.60
N ASP A 142 18.36 -15.40 23.03
CA ASP A 142 17.22 -15.58 22.12
C ASP A 142 17.02 -14.35 21.22
N MET A 143 16.89 -13.16 21.81
CA MET A 143 16.71 -11.92 21.05
C MET A 143 17.92 -11.59 20.16
N LYS A 144 19.14 -11.86 20.64
CA LYS A 144 20.39 -11.56 19.92
C LYS A 144 20.48 -12.26 18.56
N VAL A 145 19.90 -13.45 18.40
CA VAL A 145 19.87 -14.17 17.10
C VAL A 145 19.16 -13.32 16.04
N LEU A 146 18.10 -12.60 16.40
CA LEU A 146 17.35 -11.75 15.48
C LEU A 146 18.14 -10.50 15.05
N PHE A 147 18.97 -9.94 15.94
CA PHE A 147 19.82 -8.79 15.61
C PHE A 147 21.06 -9.17 14.80
N ALA A 148 21.60 -10.37 14.99
CA ALA A 148 22.77 -10.86 14.25
C ALA A 148 22.48 -11.13 12.76
N ARG A 149 21.23 -11.50 12.42
CA ARG A 149 20.79 -11.76 11.05
C ARG A 149 20.52 -10.49 10.22
N SER A 150 20.56 -9.32 10.84
CA SER A 150 20.40 -8.01 10.16
C SER A 150 21.70 -7.46 9.57
N GLY A 151 22.83 -8.17 9.70
CA GLY A 151 24.03 -7.89 8.91
C GLY A 151 23.79 -8.28 7.46
N ARG A 152 23.89 -7.30 6.53
CA ARG A 152 23.70 -7.44 5.08
C ARG A 152 24.07 -8.83 4.53
N PRO A 153 23.28 -9.41 3.61
CA PRO A 153 23.86 -10.39 2.69
C PRO A 153 24.95 -9.65 1.91
N THR A 154 26.20 -10.04 2.10
CA THR A 154 27.24 -9.77 1.12
C THR A 154 26.78 -10.45 -0.17
N SER A 155 26.31 -9.65 -1.11
CA SER A 155 26.24 -10.05 -2.51
C SER A 155 27.66 -10.42 -2.93
N THR A 156 27.98 -11.71 -2.88
CA THR A 156 29.12 -12.26 -3.58
C THR A 156 28.79 -12.09 -5.07
N ASP A 157 29.36 -11.05 -5.68
CA ASP A 157 29.51 -10.97 -7.12
C ASP A 157 30.16 -12.28 -7.58
N GLN A 158 29.38 -13.19 -8.14
CA GLN A 158 29.92 -14.18 -9.04
C GLN A 158 30.19 -13.47 -10.36
N GLN A 159 31.41 -12.95 -10.40
CA GLN A 159 32.20 -12.63 -11.57
C GLN A 159 31.97 -13.69 -12.65
N THR A 160 31.28 -13.28 -13.71
CA THR A 160 31.27 -13.94 -15.01
C THR A 160 32.69 -13.88 -15.57
N ASP A 161 33.39 -15.01 -15.60
CA ASP A 161 34.55 -15.20 -16.46
C ASP A 161 34.12 -15.92 -17.74
N ALA A 162 34.40 -15.25 -18.86
CA ALA A 162 34.66 -15.70 -20.23
C ALA A 162 33.69 -16.71 -20.91
#